data_AF-A0A1H7Y938-F1
#
_entry.id   AF-A0A1H7Y938-F1
#
_cell.length_a   1.000
_cell.length_b   1.000
_cell.length_c   1.000
_cell.angle_alpha   90.00
_cell.angle_beta   90.00
_cell.angle_gamma   90.00
#
_symmetry.space_group_name_H-M   'P 1'
#
loop_
_entity.id
_entity.type
_entity.pdbx_description
1 polymer ?
#
loop_
_entity_poly.entity_id
_entity_poly.type
_entity_poly.pdbx_seq_one_letter_code
_entity_poly.pdbx_strand_id
1 'polypeptide(L)'
;MKVRFILSFLAALFIAGNMIAIESTDRVERKLPIVLRGEVPTTTSRSVPVIPIDASISTENNTVDIIFSTVLGEVKILVDGQVQEVCQVTASGQTTSFSIEGWAPGVYKLEFKVAGGGYVYGELVIE
;
A
#
# COMPACT_ATOMS: atom_id res chain seq x y z
N MET A 1 19.20 44.48 -12.83
CA MET A 1 17.89 44.53 -12.15
C MET A 1 17.14 43.24 -12.45
N LYS A 2 16.95 42.34 -11.48
CA LYS A 2 15.89 41.33 -11.52
C LYS A 2 15.59 40.89 -10.10
N VAL A 3 14.46 41.38 -9.59
CA VAL A 3 13.95 41.18 -8.24
C VAL A 3 13.36 39.77 -8.11
N ARG A 4 13.45 39.23 -6.90
CA ARG A 4 13.11 37.88 -6.44
C ARG A 4 11.60 37.77 -6.20
N PHE A 5 11.00 36.62 -6.45
CA PHE A 5 9.68 36.28 -5.90
C PHE A 5 9.77 34.93 -5.17
N ILE A 6 9.95 35.01 -3.85
CA ILE A 6 9.55 33.95 -2.93
C ILE A 6 8.08 34.24 -2.65
N LEU A 7 7.20 33.28 -2.90
CA LEU A 7 5.79 33.38 -2.52
C LEU A 7 5.37 32.11 -1.80
N SER A 8 5.66 32.09 -0.51
CA SER A 8 4.88 31.35 0.47
C SER A 8 3.71 32.24 0.90
N PHE A 9 2.46 31.84 0.66
CA PHE A 9 1.33 32.37 1.40
C PHE A 9 0.31 31.26 1.68
N LEU A 10 0.25 30.91 2.96
CA LEU A 10 -0.70 30.03 3.62
C LEU A 10 -2.08 30.69 3.61
N ALA A 11 -3.13 29.98 3.19
CA ALA A 11 -4.51 30.33 3.51
C ALA A 11 -5.38 29.07 3.52
N ALA A 12 -5.59 28.53 4.72
CA ALA A 12 -6.72 27.65 4.99
C ALA A 12 -8.00 28.48 4.88
N LEU A 13 -8.98 28.01 4.10
CA LEU A 13 -10.36 28.45 4.23
C LEU A 13 -11.30 27.25 4.11
N PHE A 14 -11.94 26.97 5.24
CA PHE A 14 -13.09 26.10 5.45
C PHE A 14 -14.21 26.39 4.44
N ILE A 15 -14.83 25.35 3.88
CA ILE A 15 -16.30 25.29 3.74
C ILE A 15 -16.78 23.91 4.17
N ALA A 16 -17.44 23.88 5.32
CA ALA A 16 -18.40 22.85 5.67
C ALA A 16 -19.57 22.95 4.67
N GLY A 17 -19.49 22.14 3.63
CA GLY A 17 -20.60 21.85 2.72
C GLY A 17 -21.00 20.42 2.96
N ASN A 18 -22.24 20.21 3.41
CA ASN A 18 -22.87 18.90 3.50
C ASN A 18 -22.87 18.23 2.13
N MET A 19 -21.81 17.49 1.81
CA MET A 19 -21.81 16.57 0.69
C MET A 19 -22.27 15.22 1.26
N ILE A 20 -23.59 15.02 1.27
CA ILE A 20 -24.13 13.66 1.17
C ILE A 20 -23.83 13.25 -0.26
N ALA A 21 -22.61 12.78 -0.49
CA ALA A 21 -22.26 12.00 -1.66
C ALA A 21 -22.85 10.61 -1.43
N ILE A 22 -24.12 10.42 -1.79
CA ILE A 22 -24.59 9.07 -2.14
C ILE A 22 -24.06 8.84 -3.55
N GLU A 23 -22.79 8.49 -3.62
CA GLU A 23 -22.25 7.73 -4.74
C GLU A 23 -22.10 6.28 -4.26
N SER A 24 -23.21 5.69 -3.82
CA SER A 24 -23.29 4.25 -3.64
C SER A 24 -23.61 3.64 -5.00
N THR A 25 -22.63 3.74 -5.91
CA THR A 25 -22.42 2.63 -6.80
C THR A 25 -21.59 1.66 -5.97
N ASP A 26 -22.28 0.74 -5.30
CA ASP A 26 -21.69 -0.47 -4.74
C ASP A 26 -21.19 -1.34 -5.90
N ARG A 27 -20.24 -0.80 -6.67
CA ARG A 27 -19.37 -1.60 -7.51
C ARG A 27 -18.51 -2.31 -6.49
N VAL A 28 -18.81 -3.59 -6.28
CA VAL A 28 -17.93 -4.51 -5.60
C VAL A 28 -16.60 -4.46 -6.36
N GLU A 29 -15.69 -3.61 -5.89
CA GLU A 29 -14.36 -3.44 -6.47
C GLU A 29 -13.73 -4.83 -6.50
N ARG A 30 -13.49 -5.35 -7.70
CA ARG A 30 -12.94 -6.69 -7.86
C ARG A 30 -11.49 -6.68 -7.44
N LYS A 31 -11.26 -6.95 -6.16
CA LYS A 31 -9.93 -7.14 -5.57
C LYS A 31 -9.57 -8.62 -5.60
N LEU A 32 -8.55 -8.97 -6.38
CA LEU A 32 -8.00 -10.33 -6.43
C LEU A 32 -6.96 -10.47 -5.32
N PRO A 33 -7.18 -11.32 -4.30
CA PRO A 33 -6.25 -11.45 -3.19
C PRO A 33 -4.93 -12.08 -3.64
N ILE A 34 -3.82 -11.53 -3.17
CA ILE A 34 -2.48 -12.09 -3.37
C ILE A 34 -2.16 -12.95 -2.15
N VAL A 35 -1.85 -14.23 -2.37
CA VAL A 35 -1.47 -15.13 -1.27
C VAL A 35 -0.05 -14.80 -0.82
N LEU A 36 0.07 -14.33 0.42
CA LEU A 36 1.34 -13.97 1.04
C LEU A 36 1.85 -15.08 1.98
N ARG A 37 3.16 -15.19 2.06
CA ARG A 37 3.93 -16.12 2.91
C ARG A 37 5.08 -15.38 3.57
N GLY A 38 5.65 -15.97 4.61
CA GLY A 38 6.78 -15.42 5.33
C GLY A 38 6.42 -15.01 6.74
N GLU A 39 7.28 -14.19 7.35
CA GLU A 39 7.22 -13.90 8.77
C GLU A 39 7.59 -12.45 9.05
N VAL A 40 6.89 -11.85 10.00
CA VAL A 40 7.25 -10.57 10.59
C VAL A 40 7.40 -10.80 12.09
N PRO A 41 8.51 -10.38 12.72
CA PRO A 41 8.68 -10.47 14.16
C PRO A 41 7.58 -9.67 14.85
N THR A 42 6.66 -10.36 15.50
CA THR A 42 5.66 -9.73 16.37
C THR A 42 6.09 -9.89 17.81
N THR A 43 5.97 -8.83 18.62
CA THR A 43 6.24 -8.87 20.06
C THR A 43 5.18 -9.63 20.86
N THR A 44 4.13 -10.12 20.19
CA THR A 44 3.02 -10.82 20.84
C THR A 44 3.26 -12.32 20.80
N SER A 45 3.25 -12.97 21.98
CA SER A 45 3.25 -14.43 22.12
C SER A 45 1.91 -14.99 21.65
N ARG A 46 1.74 -15.12 20.33
CA ARG A 46 0.62 -15.86 19.72
C ARG A 46 1.13 -17.21 19.25
N SER A 47 0.36 -18.25 19.51
CA SER A 47 0.69 -19.63 19.10
C SER A 47 0.64 -19.85 17.58
N VAL A 48 0.08 -18.90 16.83
CA VAL A 48 0.02 -18.92 15.36
C VAL A 48 0.64 -17.63 14.84
N PRO A 49 1.70 -17.70 14.01
CA PRO A 49 2.25 -16.54 13.31
C PRO A 49 1.17 -15.96 12.37
N VAL A 50 0.88 -14.66 12.52
CA VAL A 50 -0.04 -13.94 11.63
C VAL A 50 0.79 -13.03 10.75
N ILE A 51 0.60 -13.12 9.43
CA ILE A 51 1.22 -12.20 8.46
C ILE A 51 0.44 -10.88 8.54
N PRO A 52 1.06 -9.76 8.97
CA PRO A 52 0.34 -8.52 9.23
C PRO A 52 0.19 -7.63 7.98
N ILE A 53 0.28 -8.24 6.79
CA ILE A 53 0.25 -7.56 5.49
C ILE A 53 -0.76 -8.32 4.65
N ASP A 54 -1.75 -7.61 4.11
CA ASP A 54 -2.67 -8.10 3.09
C ASP A 54 -2.37 -7.35 1.79
N ALA A 55 -2.43 -8.04 0.66
CA ALA A 55 -2.25 -7.45 -0.66
C ALA A 55 -3.29 -7.98 -1.64
N SER A 56 -3.75 -7.13 -2.56
CA SER A 56 -4.72 -7.50 -3.58
C SER A 56 -4.57 -6.66 -4.84
N ILE A 57 -4.89 -7.23 -6.00
CA ILE A 57 -4.92 -6.49 -7.27
C ILE A 57 -6.30 -5.86 -7.44
N SER A 58 -6.38 -4.55 -7.57
CA SER A 58 -7.58 -3.85 -8.03
C SER A 58 -7.58 -3.83 -9.56
N THR A 59 -8.43 -4.65 -10.18
CA THR A 59 -8.52 -4.74 -11.65
C THR A 59 -9.16 -3.52 -12.29
N GLU A 60 -9.88 -2.70 -11.52
CA GLU A 60 -10.48 -1.46 -12.03
C GLU A 60 -9.45 -0.32 -12.10
N ASN A 61 -8.55 -0.27 -11.11
CA ASN A 61 -7.58 0.80 -10.96
C ASN A 61 -6.19 0.44 -11.48
N ASN A 62 -5.98 -0.82 -11.92
CA ASN A 62 -4.66 -1.37 -12.28
C ASN A 62 -3.62 -1.13 -11.18
N THR A 63 -4.01 -1.33 -9.92
CA THR A 63 -3.13 -1.16 -8.75
C THR A 63 -2.97 -2.46 -7.98
N VAL A 64 -1.86 -2.56 -7.27
CA VAL A 64 -1.72 -3.48 -6.14
C VAL A 64 -1.99 -2.68 -4.88
N ASP A 65 -3.07 -3.01 -4.20
CA ASP A 65 -3.46 -2.41 -2.93
C ASP A 65 -2.92 -3.24 -1.78
N ILE A 66 -2.35 -2.56 -0.79
CA ILE A 66 -1.69 -3.16 0.37
C ILE A 66 -2.28 -2.58 1.64
N ILE A 67 -2.57 -3.44 2.62
CA ILE A 67 -3.08 -3.06 3.93
C ILE A 67 -2.15 -3.65 4.99
N PHE A 68 -1.70 -2.80 5.91
CA PHE A 68 -0.89 -3.20 7.06
C PHE A 68 -1.76 -3.28 8.30
N SER A 69 -1.96 -4.48 8.86
CA SER A 69 -2.83 -4.68 10.04
C SER A 69 -2.16 -4.32 11.37
N THR A 70 -0.88 -3.96 11.37
CA THR A 70 -0.14 -3.48 12.55
C THR A 70 0.92 -2.45 12.16
N VAL A 71 1.52 -1.80 13.16
CA VAL A 71 2.68 -0.91 13.00
C VAL A 71 3.92 -1.73 12.68
N LEU A 72 4.59 -1.42 11.56
CA LEU A 72 5.77 -2.15 11.07
C LEU A 72 7.03 -1.28 10.94
N GLY A 73 6.91 0.04 11.07
CA GLY A 73 8.01 0.96 10.78
C GLY A 73 8.28 1.04 9.27
N GLU A 74 9.55 1.15 8.88
CA GLU A 74 9.90 1.17 7.45
C GLU A 74 9.66 -0.19 6.80
N VAL A 75 8.89 -0.19 5.70
CA VAL A 75 8.70 -1.35 4.84
C VAL A 75 9.11 -1.00 3.42
N LYS A 76 10.00 -1.80 2.85
CA LYS A 76 10.36 -1.73 1.43
C LYS A 76 9.53 -2.75 0.67
N ILE A 77 8.77 -2.26 -0.30
CA ILE A 77 7.96 -3.06 -1.21
C ILE A 77 8.77 -3.24 -2.49
N LEU A 78 9.03 -4.50 -2.85
CA LEU A 78 9.81 -4.84 -4.03
C LEU A 78 9.01 -5.74 -4.95
N VAL A 79 9.27 -5.61 -6.24
CA VAL A 79 8.85 -6.57 -7.25
C VAL A 79 10.08 -7.07 -8.01
N ASP A 80 10.27 -8.39 -8.05
CA ASP A 80 11.45 -9.05 -8.62
C ASP A 80 12.78 -8.45 -8.13
N GLY A 81 12.82 -8.10 -6.84
CA GLY A 81 13.97 -7.48 -6.19
C GLY A 81 14.18 -5.99 -6.48
N GLN A 82 13.34 -5.36 -7.31
CA GLN A 82 13.36 -3.92 -7.57
C GLN A 82 12.44 -3.18 -6.59
N VAL A 83 12.93 -2.11 -5.99
CA VAL A 83 12.12 -1.31 -5.04
C VAL A 83 11.05 -0.55 -5.80
N GLN A 84 9.79 -0.87 -5.53
CA GLN A 84 8.64 -0.17 -6.07
C GLN A 84 8.22 0.98 -5.16
N GLU A 85 8.26 0.77 -3.84
CA GLU A 85 7.86 1.77 -2.86
C GLU A 85 8.59 1.55 -1.51
N VAL A 86 8.79 2.63 -0.77
CA VAL A 86 9.24 2.59 0.63
C VAL A 86 8.25 3.38 1.47
N CYS A 87 7.59 2.71 2.42
CA CYS A 87 6.57 3.33 3.26
C CYS A 87 6.95 3.27 4.75
N GLN A 88 6.53 4.27 5.51
CA GLN A 88 6.63 4.28 6.97
C GLN A 88 5.27 3.92 7.56
N VAL A 89 5.14 2.68 8.04
CA VAL A 89 3.90 2.14 8.60
C VAL A 89 3.85 2.47 10.08
N THR A 90 3.10 3.51 10.42
CA THR A 90 3.02 4.07 11.79
C THR A 90 1.70 3.78 12.50
N ALA A 91 0.69 3.27 11.77
CA ALA A 91 -0.61 2.92 12.32
C ALA A 91 -1.11 1.57 11.77
N SER A 92 -1.93 0.88 12.58
CA SER A 92 -2.71 -0.28 12.13
C SER A 92 -3.81 0.16 11.16
N GLY A 93 -4.04 -0.63 10.11
CA GLY A 93 -4.99 -0.34 9.04
C GLY A 93 -4.45 0.66 8.00
N GLN A 94 -3.20 1.10 8.12
CA GLN A 94 -2.58 1.95 7.12
C GLN A 94 -2.53 1.23 5.78
N THR A 95 -2.86 1.94 4.70
CA THR A 95 -2.87 1.40 3.35
C THR A 95 -1.82 2.08 2.48
N THR A 96 -1.36 1.37 1.46
CA THR A 96 -0.64 1.96 0.33
C THR A 96 -0.98 1.21 -0.96
N SER A 97 -0.58 1.75 -2.10
CA SER A 97 -0.82 1.14 -3.40
C SER A 97 0.20 1.61 -4.42
N PHE A 98 0.55 0.74 -5.37
CA PHE A 98 1.32 1.13 -6.54
C PHE A 98 0.63 0.67 -7.83
N SER A 99 0.86 1.42 -8.92
CA SER A 99 0.32 1.09 -10.24
C SER A 99 1.11 -0.04 -10.91
N ILE A 100 0.38 -0.94 -11.56
CA ILE A 100 0.87 -1.99 -12.47
C ILE A 100 0.45 -1.72 -13.92
N GLU A 101 -0.01 -0.51 -14.22
CA GLU A 101 -0.40 -0.13 -15.56
C GLU A 101 0.77 -0.26 -16.55
N GLY A 102 0.51 -0.90 -17.68
CA GLY A 102 1.51 -1.11 -18.74
C GLY A 102 2.53 -2.22 -18.45
N TRP A 103 2.38 -2.95 -17.34
CA TRP A 103 3.18 -4.14 -17.10
C TRP A 103 2.76 -5.27 -18.04
N ALA A 104 3.72 -6.08 -18.45
CA ALA A 104 3.43 -7.24 -19.29
C ALA A 104 2.68 -8.32 -18.47
N PRO A 105 1.81 -9.12 -19.10
CA PRO A 105 1.28 -10.31 -18.45
C PRO A 105 2.39 -11.25 -18.00
N GLY A 106 2.26 -11.81 -16.81
CA GLY A 106 3.31 -12.62 -16.20
C GLY A 106 3.15 -12.84 -14.70
N VAL A 107 4.09 -13.61 -14.13
CA VAL A 107 4.19 -13.85 -12.69
C VAL A 107 5.39 -13.10 -12.16
N TYR A 108 5.14 -12.22 -11.21
CA TYR A 108 6.12 -11.35 -10.57
C TYR A 108 6.24 -11.70 -9.10
N LYS A 109 7.46 -11.65 -8.54
CA LYS A 109 7.68 -11.88 -7.12
C LYS A 109 7.44 -10.60 -6.35
N LEU A 110 6.35 -10.52 -5.59
CA LEU A 110 6.07 -9.42 -4.67
C LEU A 110 6.76 -9.68 -3.33
N GLU A 111 7.49 -8.71 -2.82
CA GLU A 111 8.28 -8.83 -1.58
C GLU A 111 8.08 -7.62 -0.67
N PHE A 112 8.04 -7.86 0.63
CA PHE A 112 7.98 -6.85 1.68
C PHE A 112 9.13 -7.09 2.65
N LYS A 113 10.05 -6.14 2.75
CA LYS A 113 11.18 -6.16 3.69
C LYS A 113 10.93 -5.15 4.79
N VAL A 114 10.73 -5.63 6.01
CA VAL A 114 10.47 -4.80 7.19
C VAL A 114 11.79 -4.46 7.88
N ALA A 115 12.06 -3.19 8.15
CA ALA A 115 13.33 -2.76 8.74
C ALA A 115 13.57 -3.32 10.15
N GLY A 116 12.51 -3.55 10.93
CA GLY A 116 12.55 -4.21 12.24
C GLY A 116 12.85 -5.73 12.17
N GLY A 117 13.15 -6.25 10.99
CA GLY A 117 13.21 -7.67 10.69
C GLY A 117 11.88 -8.17 10.15
N GLY A 118 11.93 -9.23 9.34
CA GLY A 118 10.76 -9.80 8.69
C GLY A 118 10.81 -9.68 7.18
N TYR A 119 10.30 -10.73 6.54
CA TYR A 119 10.25 -10.86 5.11
C TYR A 119 8.96 -11.59 4.74
N VAL A 120 8.11 -10.90 4.00
CA VAL A 120 6.85 -11.42 3.47
C VAL A 120 6.92 -11.39 1.95
N TYR A 121 6.41 -12.41 1.29
CA TYR A 121 6.45 -12.52 -0.16
C TYR A 121 5.24 -13.27 -0.72
N GLY A 122 4.94 -13.04 -1.98
CA GLY A 122 3.88 -13.73 -2.72
C GLY A 122 4.09 -13.61 -4.23
N GLU A 123 3.17 -14.21 -4.97
CA GLU A 123 3.16 -14.15 -6.43
C GLU A 123 2.11 -13.14 -6.89
N LEU A 124 2.55 -12.09 -7.57
CA LEU A 124 1.72 -11.14 -8.27
C LEU A 124 1.51 -11.67 -9.69
N VAL A 125 0.29 -12.11 -10.00
CA VAL A 125 -0.08 -12.61 -11.33
C VAL A 125 -0.82 -11.51 -12.09
N ILE A 126 -0.27 -11.09 -13.22
CA ILE A 126 -0.88 -10.14 -14.15
C ILE A 126 -1.34 -10.92 -15.37
N GLU A 127 -2.64 -10.83 -15.70
CA GLU A 127 -3.29 -11.53 -16.82
C GLU A 127 -3.32 -10.69 -18.11
#